data_AF-A0A7R9ZIJ2-F1
#
_entry.id   AF-A0A7R9ZIJ2-F1
#
_cell.length_a   1.000
_cell.length_b   1.000
_cell.length_c   1.000
_cell.angle_alpha   90.00
_cell.angle_beta   90.00
_cell.angle_gamma   90.00
#
_symmetry.space_group_name_H-M   'P 1'
#
loop_
_entity.id
_entity.type
_entity.pdbx_description
1 polymer ?
#
loop_
_entity_poly.entity_id
_entity_poly.type
_entity_poly.pdbx_seq_one_letter_code
_entity_poly.pdbx_strand_id
1 'polypeptide(L)'
;MYIDCLAKSNRTDAAEQAETVLRTMKQKYEAGEKQLKPTVVTYSAVIVAWSRTRNNPNAVPRVEALLEEMKSAQSLSPDVQSINGVLRTIAYSKLPDKLQRTEKVIQWMKESGLRPDHHTKQAVAKYQGILF
;
A
#
# COMPACT_ATOMS: atom_id res chain seq x y z
N MET A 1 -9.34 15.16 2.60
CA MET A 1 -10.15 13.94 2.81
C MET A 1 -9.73 13.28 4.11
N TYR A 2 -10.70 12.86 4.94
CA TYR A 2 -10.47 12.26 6.27
C TYR A 2 -9.45 11.10 6.28
N ILE A 3 -9.40 10.29 5.22
CA ILE A 3 -8.44 9.17 5.08
C ILE A 3 -7.00 9.66 4.92
N ASP A 4 -6.74 10.78 4.23
CA ASP A 4 -5.38 11.33 4.10
C ASP A 4 -4.85 11.84 5.46
N CYS A 5 -5.74 12.37 6.30
CA CYS A 5 -5.41 12.74 7.67
C CYS A 5 -5.08 11.52 8.54
N LEU A 6 -5.85 10.43 8.41
CA LEU A 6 -5.57 9.17 9.09
C LEU A 6 -4.22 8.59 8.67
N ALA A 7 -3.94 8.60 7.36
CA ALA A 7 -2.66 8.15 6.83
C ALA A 7 -1.49 8.92 7.43
N LYS A 8 -1.64 10.24 7.68
CA LYS A 8 -0.61 11.10 8.29
C LYS A 8 -0.52 11.00 9.81
N SER A 9 -1.52 10.45 10.48
CA SER A 9 -1.47 10.28 11.94
C SER A 9 -0.54 9.13 12.31
N ASN A 10 0.32 9.33 13.31
CA ASN A 10 1.28 8.32 13.76
C ASN A 10 0.65 7.29 14.71
N ARG A 11 -0.66 7.10 14.61
CA ARG A 11 -1.42 6.23 15.51
C ARG A 11 -1.51 4.82 14.93
N THR A 12 -1.43 3.80 15.78
CA THR A 12 -1.48 2.40 15.37
C THR A 12 -2.86 1.97 14.89
N ASP A 13 -3.92 2.61 15.39
CA ASP A 13 -5.32 2.40 14.99
C ASP A 13 -5.68 3.08 13.66
N ALA A 14 -4.85 4.00 13.18
CA ALA A 14 -5.14 4.77 11.98
C ALA A 14 -5.21 3.90 10.71
N ALA A 15 -4.39 2.85 10.64
CA ALA A 15 -4.40 1.92 9.51
C ALA A 15 -5.69 1.08 9.48
N GLU A 16 -6.12 0.58 10.64
CA GLU A 16 -7.37 -0.18 10.78
C GLU A 16 -8.60 0.69 10.49
N GLN A 17 -8.60 1.93 10.98
CA GLN A 17 -9.65 2.90 10.66
C GLN A 17 -9.67 3.23 9.17
N ALA A 18 -8.51 3.47 8.54
CA ALA A 18 -8.43 3.75 7.11
C ALA A 18 -8.97 2.57 6.28
N GLU A 19 -8.64 1.33 6.65
CA GLU A 19 -9.17 0.13 5.99
C GLU A 19 -10.69 0.00 6.21
N THR A 20 -11.18 0.30 7.42
CA THR A 20 -12.62 0.29 7.72
C THR A 20 -13.36 1.27 6.82
N VAL A 21 -12.84 2.50 6.67
CA VAL A 21 -13.45 3.50 5.78
C VAL A 21 -13.45 3.01 4.33
N LEU A 22 -12.36 2.40 3.85
CA LEU A 22 -12.31 1.81 2.50
C LEU A 22 -13.38 0.73 2.31
N ARG A 23 -13.57 -0.15 3.30
CA ARG A 23 -14.61 -1.21 3.27
C ARG A 23 -16.01 -0.60 3.25
N THR A 24 -16.27 0.41 4.08
CA THR A 24 -17.55 1.13 4.07
C THR A 24 -17.80 1.83 2.74
N MET A 25 -16.78 2.42 2.11
CA MET A 25 -16.88 3.01 0.77
C MET A 25 -17.26 1.96 -0.28
N LYS A 26 -16.64 0.77 -0.25
CA LYS A 26 -17.00 -0.35 -1.15
C LYS A 26 -18.45 -0.77 -0.97
N GLN A 27 -18.89 -0.98 0.27
CA GLN A 27 -20.26 -1.39 0.58
C GLN A 27 -21.29 -0.37 0.09
N LYS A 28 -21.04 0.93 0.31
CA LYS A 28 -21.92 1.99 -0.17
C LYS A 28 -21.94 2.10 -1.69
N TYR A 29 -20.80 1.90 -2.34
CA TYR A 29 -20.72 1.83 -3.80
C TYR A 29 -21.55 0.67 -4.35
N GLU A 30 -21.46 -0.51 -3.75
CA GLU A 30 -22.29 -1.69 -4.10
C GLU A 30 -23.78 -1.45 -3.83
N ALA A 31 -24.12 -0.68 -2.80
CA ALA A 31 -25.49 -0.26 -2.49
C ALA A 31 -26.04 0.81 -3.44
N GLY A 32 -25.26 1.27 -4.43
CA GLY A 32 -25.69 2.22 -5.46
C GLY A 32 -25.16 3.66 -5.29
N GLU A 33 -24.42 3.96 -4.21
CA GLU A 33 -23.78 5.26 -4.02
C GLU A 33 -22.50 5.40 -4.86
N LYS A 34 -22.65 5.67 -6.16
CA LYS A 34 -21.53 5.81 -7.12
C LYS A 34 -20.49 6.87 -6.73
N GLN A 35 -20.87 7.87 -5.93
CA GLN A 35 -19.99 8.94 -5.46
C GLN A 35 -18.91 8.45 -4.48
N LEU A 36 -19.15 7.31 -3.82
CA LEU A 36 -18.23 6.72 -2.85
C LEU A 36 -17.38 5.59 -3.45
N LYS A 37 -17.30 5.51 -4.78
CA LYS A 37 -16.42 4.55 -5.46
C LYS A 37 -14.98 4.71 -4.95
N PRO A 38 -14.36 3.65 -4.40
CA PRO A 38 -12.95 3.69 -4.04
C PRO A 38 -12.08 3.97 -5.26
N THR A 39 -11.11 4.85 -5.09
CA THR A 39 -10.16 5.23 -6.15
C THR A 39 -8.74 4.85 -5.75
N VAL A 40 -7.80 5.00 -6.69
CA VAL A 40 -6.36 4.81 -6.45
C VAL A 40 -5.90 5.62 -5.23
N VAL A 41 -6.40 6.85 -5.07
CA VAL A 41 -6.09 7.72 -3.94
C VAL A 41 -6.54 7.11 -2.61
N THR A 42 -7.75 6.52 -2.59
CA THR A 42 -8.29 5.86 -1.38
C THR A 42 -7.41 4.68 -0.98
N TYR A 43 -7.07 3.80 -1.93
CA TYR A 43 -6.20 2.65 -1.66
C TYR A 43 -4.78 3.07 -1.25
N SER A 44 -4.20 4.03 -1.97
CA SER A 44 -2.87 4.59 -1.71
C SER A 44 -2.78 5.15 -0.28
N ALA A 45 -3.81 5.86 0.18
CA ALA A 45 -3.84 6.40 1.54
C ALA A 45 -3.90 5.29 2.61
N VAL A 46 -4.67 4.21 2.39
CA VAL A 46 -4.71 3.06 3.33
C VAL A 46 -3.36 2.34 3.36
N ILE A 47 -2.72 2.13 2.21
CA ILE A 47 -1.38 1.52 2.12
C ILE A 47 -0.34 2.36 2.85
N VAL A 48 -0.38 3.69 2.68
CA VAL A 48 0.51 4.61 3.40
C VAL A 48 0.27 4.55 4.92
N ALA A 49 -0.99 4.47 5.37
CA ALA A 49 -1.32 4.31 6.78
C ALA A 49 -0.68 3.03 7.36
N TRP A 50 -0.83 1.90 6.67
CA TRP A 50 -0.17 0.64 7.05
C TRP A 50 1.35 0.75 7.06
N SER A 51 1.96 1.47 6.11
CA SER A 51 3.43 1.66 6.06
C SER A 51 4.00 2.43 7.25
N ARG A 52 3.15 3.19 7.95
CA ARG A 52 3.52 3.94 9.16
C ARG A 52 3.30 3.13 10.44
N THR A 53 2.53 2.05 10.39
CA THR A 53 2.40 1.13 11.52
C THR A 53 3.67 0.30 11.69
N ARG A 54 4.52 0.70 12.63
CA ARG A 54 5.75 -0.03 12.95
C ARG A 54 5.42 -1.29 13.74
N ASN A 55 6.15 -2.38 13.48
CA ASN A 55 6.09 -3.64 14.22
C ASN A 55 4.75 -4.39 14.20
N ASN A 56 3.82 -4.07 13.29
CA ASN A 56 2.59 -4.85 13.14
C ASN A 56 2.82 -6.02 12.15
N PRO A 57 2.78 -7.29 12.59
CA PRO A 57 2.95 -8.45 11.70
C PRO A 57 1.85 -8.56 10.66
N ASN A 58 0.67 -7.99 10.92
CA ASN A 58 -0.46 -7.99 10.00
C ASN A 58 -0.33 -6.95 8.88
N ALA A 59 0.61 -5.99 8.99
CA ALA A 59 0.73 -4.92 8.00
C ALA A 59 1.07 -5.43 6.60
N VAL A 60 2.00 -6.40 6.47
CA VAL A 60 2.37 -6.93 5.15
C VAL A 60 1.21 -7.70 4.49
N PRO A 61 0.58 -8.70 5.14
CA PRO A 61 -0.57 -9.38 4.54
C PRO A 61 -1.71 -8.44 4.14
N ARG A 62 -1.97 -7.39 4.95
CA ARG A 62 -3.01 -6.40 4.66
C ARG A 62 -2.68 -5.57 3.43
N VAL A 63 -1.44 -5.08 3.34
CA VAL A 63 -1.00 -4.28 2.20
C VAL A 63 -0.94 -5.13 0.91
N GLU A 64 -0.53 -6.39 0.99
CA GLU A 64 -0.60 -7.31 -0.14
C GLU A 64 -2.03 -7.56 -0.62
N ALA A 65 -2.96 -7.80 0.32
CA ALA A 65 -4.38 -7.96 -0.02
C ALA A 65 -4.94 -6.72 -0.72
N LEU A 66 -4.60 -5.52 -0.23
CA LEU A 66 -4.99 -4.25 -0.87
C LEU A 66 -4.39 -4.11 -2.27
N LEU A 67 -3.16 -4.56 -2.48
CA LEU A 67 -2.49 -4.53 -3.78
C LEU A 67 -3.18 -5.46 -4.78
N GLU A 68 -3.52 -6.68 -4.37
CA GLU A 68 -4.26 -7.65 -5.20
C GLU A 68 -5.69 -7.16 -5.50
N GLU A 69 -6.34 -6.49 -4.54
CA GLU A 69 -7.62 -5.81 -4.79
C GLU A 69 -7.47 -4.70 -5.86
N MET A 70 -6.40 -3.90 -5.82
CA MET A 70 -6.14 -2.89 -6.85
C MET A 70 -5.87 -3.52 -8.22
N LYS A 71 -5.10 -4.61 -8.28
CA LYS A 71 -4.80 -5.37 -9.52
C LYS A 71 -6.06 -5.95 -10.16
N SER A 72 -6.91 -6.57 -9.35
CA SER A 72 -8.15 -7.18 -9.84
C SER A 72 -9.15 -6.13 -10.34
N ALA A 73 -9.12 -4.93 -9.76
CA ALA A 73 -9.94 -3.80 -10.16
C ALA A 73 -9.39 -3.06 -11.39
N GLN A 74 -8.88 -3.78 -12.41
CA GLN A 74 -8.25 -3.45 -13.71
C GLN A 74 -8.28 -1.99 -14.25
N SER A 75 -9.27 -1.18 -13.87
CA SER A 75 -9.36 0.27 -14.05
C SER A 75 -8.55 1.09 -13.02
N LEU A 76 -7.98 0.49 -11.97
CA LEU A 76 -7.17 1.17 -10.96
C LEU A 76 -5.67 0.97 -11.26
N SER A 77 -5.05 1.97 -11.89
CA SER A 77 -3.60 1.99 -12.05
C SER A 77 -2.95 2.39 -10.72
N PRO A 78 -1.97 1.62 -10.20
CA PRO A 78 -1.23 2.06 -9.01
C PRO A 78 -0.55 3.41 -9.24
N ASP A 79 -0.33 4.16 -8.16
CA ASP A 79 0.51 5.34 -8.16
C ASP A 79 1.89 5.03 -7.55
N VAL A 80 2.87 5.90 -7.79
CA VAL A 80 4.22 5.75 -7.20
C VAL A 80 4.16 5.74 -5.67
N GLN A 81 3.21 6.48 -5.09
CA GLN A 81 3.04 6.61 -3.64
C GLN A 81 2.55 5.30 -2.97
N SER A 82 1.58 4.61 -3.56
CA SER A 82 1.08 3.32 -3.07
C SER A 82 2.18 2.28 -3.12
N ILE A 83 2.90 2.16 -4.24
CA ILE A 83 4.01 1.22 -4.38
C ILE A 83 5.12 1.50 -3.37
N ASN A 84 5.54 2.76 -3.21
CA ASN A 84 6.51 3.13 -2.18
C ASN A 84 6.01 2.80 -0.76
N GLY A 85 4.72 2.96 -0.50
CA GLY A 85 4.09 2.54 0.75
C GLY A 85 4.19 1.02 0.97
N VAL A 86 3.92 0.21 -0.05
CA VAL A 86 4.08 -1.26 0.01
C VAL A 86 5.52 -1.66 0.34
N LEU A 87 6.48 -1.13 -0.42
CA LEU A 87 7.90 -1.41 -0.22
C LEU A 87 8.33 -1.04 1.20
N ARG A 88 7.91 0.13 1.68
CA ARG A 88 8.19 0.59 3.03
C ARG A 88 7.62 -0.35 4.11
N THR A 89 6.38 -0.82 3.94
CA THR A 89 5.76 -1.80 4.85
C THR A 89 6.56 -3.10 4.90
N ILE A 90 6.96 -3.63 3.75
CA ILE A 90 7.79 -4.84 3.65
C ILE A 90 9.15 -4.58 4.32
N ALA A 91 9.74 -3.39 4.18
CA ALA A 91 11.01 -3.01 4.80
C ALA A 91 11.02 -3.18 6.31
N TYR A 92 9.98 -2.62 6.95
CA TYR A 92 9.87 -2.57 8.40
C TYR A 92 9.27 -3.86 8.99
N SER A 93 8.78 -4.77 8.15
CA SER A 93 8.31 -6.08 8.60
C SER A 93 9.46 -6.94 9.13
N LYS A 94 9.14 -8.00 9.88
CA LYS A 94 10.12 -9.00 10.36
C LYS A 94 10.12 -10.29 9.52
N LEU A 95 9.46 -10.29 8.36
CA LEU A 95 9.34 -11.48 7.52
C LEU A 95 10.69 -11.89 6.90
N PRO A 96 10.95 -13.18 6.65
CA PRO A 96 12.18 -13.63 5.98
C PRO A 96 12.18 -13.32 4.47
N ASP A 97 11.02 -13.41 3.78
CA ASP A 97 10.92 -13.33 2.31
C ASP A 97 10.79 -11.91 1.75
N LYS A 98 11.36 -10.90 2.43
CA LYS A 98 11.19 -9.48 2.04
C LYS A 98 11.70 -9.20 0.64
N LEU A 99 12.84 -9.79 0.28
CA LEU A 99 13.50 -9.55 -1.00
C LEU A 99 12.59 -10.00 -2.15
N GLN A 100 12.12 -11.25 -2.10
CA GLN A 100 11.26 -11.83 -3.12
C GLN A 100 9.94 -11.06 -3.28
N ARG A 101 9.33 -10.63 -2.16
CA ARG A 101 8.11 -9.82 -2.17
C ARG A 101 8.36 -8.43 -2.77
N THR A 102 9.47 -7.80 -2.42
CA THR A 102 9.88 -6.49 -2.95
C THR A 102 10.10 -6.56 -4.46
N GLU A 103 10.79 -7.59 -4.95
CA GLU A 103 11.03 -7.80 -6.39
C GLU A 103 9.72 -7.95 -7.16
N LYS A 104 8.76 -8.74 -6.65
CA LYS A 104 7.43 -8.88 -7.26
C LYS A 104 6.71 -7.54 -7.39
N VAL A 105 6.76 -6.71 -6.36
CA VAL A 105 6.12 -5.38 -6.35
C VAL A 105 6.79 -4.43 -7.35
N ILE A 106 8.12 -4.46 -7.45
CA ILE A 106 8.87 -3.63 -8.42
C ILE A 106 8.64 -4.09 -9.85
N GLN A 107 8.58 -5.40 -10.08
CA GLN A 107 8.27 -5.96 -11.38
C GLN A 107 6.90 -5.48 -11.84
N TRP A 108 5.90 -5.55 -10.96
CA TRP A 108 4.57 -5.02 -11.24
C TRP A 108 4.54 -3.50 -11.46
N MET A 109 5.37 -2.74 -10.74
CA MET A 109 5.54 -1.29 -10.98
C MET A 109 5.99 -1.02 -12.43
N LYS A 110 6.98 -1.78 -12.92
CA LYS A 110 7.51 -1.63 -14.29
C LYS A 110 6.48 -2.05 -15.33
N GLU A 111 5.77 -3.16 -15.10
CA GLU A 111 4.70 -3.64 -15.98
C GLU A 111 3.54 -2.64 -16.08
N SER A 112 3.25 -1.94 -14.99
CA SER A 112 2.25 -0.87 -14.95
C SER A 112 2.73 0.42 -15.64
N GLY A 113 3.96 0.45 -16.20
CA GLY A 113 4.53 1.62 -16.87
C GLY A 113 5.01 2.73 -15.92
N LEU A 114 5.02 2.48 -14.61
CA LEU A 114 5.45 3.46 -13.61
C LEU A 114 6.98 3.51 -13.55
N ARG A 115 7.53 4.73 -13.51
CA ARG A 115 8.98 4.94 -13.37
C ARG A 115 9.37 4.92 -11.89
N PRO A 116 10.32 4.06 -11.47
CA PRO A 116 10.86 4.07 -10.11
C PRO A 116 11.46 5.44 -9.77
N ASP A 117 11.07 6.00 -8.63
CA ASP A 117 11.65 7.24 -8.12
C ASP A 117 12.94 6.98 -7.32
N HIS A 118 13.54 8.03 -6.76
CA HIS A 118 14.70 7.89 -5.88
C HIS A 118 14.39 6.99 -4.67
N HIS A 119 13.19 7.08 -4.10
CA HIS A 119 12.81 6.27 -2.94
C HIS A 119 12.71 4.79 -3.28
N THR A 120 12.15 4.43 -4.44
CA THR A 120 12.12 3.07 -4.94
C THR A 120 13.54 2.52 -5.12
N LYS A 121 14.45 3.31 -5.73
CA LYS A 121 15.85 2.92 -5.91
C LYS A 121 16.59 2.73 -4.59
N GLN A 122 16.37 3.61 -3.62
CA GLN A 122 16.98 3.51 -2.30
C GLN A 122 16.44 2.32 -1.52
N ALA A 123 15.14 2.04 -1.63
CA ALA A 123 14.53 0.87 -1.05
C ALA A 123 15.17 -0.40 -1.63
N VAL A 124 15.23 -0.51 -2.97
CA VAL A 124 15.92 -1.61 -3.68
C VAL A 124 17.36 -1.76 -3.24
N ALA A 125 18.14 -0.69 -3.23
CA ALA A 125 19.54 -0.73 -2.79
C ALA A 125 19.67 -1.18 -1.33
N LYS A 126 18.75 -0.76 -0.46
CA LYS A 126 18.71 -1.20 0.94
C LYS A 126 18.38 -2.69 1.06
N TYR A 127 17.59 -3.27 0.16
CA TYR A 127 17.27 -4.70 0.17
C TYR A 127 18.31 -5.57 -0.53
N GLN A 128 18.87 -5.10 -1.65
CA GLN A 128 19.98 -5.74 -2.35
C GLN A 128 21.29 -5.64 -1.55
N GLY A 129 21.42 -4.61 -0.72
CA GLY A 129 22.53 -4.36 0.19
C GLY A 129 22.28 -4.77 1.64
N ILE A 130 21.33 -5.66 1.94
CA ILE A 130 21.32 -6.39 3.23
C ILE A 130 22.46 -7.42 3.20
N LEU A 131 23.67 -6.90 3.29
CA LEU A 131 24.82 -7.52 3.95
C LEU A 131 25.57 -6.35 4.58
N PHE A 132 25.69 -6.44 5.92
CA PHE A 132 26.34 -5.54 6.89
C PHE A 132 25.47 -4.40 7.45
#